data_AF-A0A948RD04-F1
#
_entry.id   AF-A0A948RD04-F1
#
_cell.length_a   1.000
_cell.length_b   1.000
_cell.length_c   1.000
_cell.angle_alpha   90.00
_cell.angle_beta   90.00
_cell.angle_gamma   90.00
#
_symmetry.space_group_name_H-M   'P 1'
#
loop_
_entity.id
_entity.type
_entity.pdbx_description
1 polymer ?
#
loop_
_entity_poly.entity_id
_entity_poly.type
_entity_poly.pdbx_seq_one_letter_code
_entity_poly.pdbx_strand_id
1 'polypeptide(L)'
;MSETMEKPTHGEPPSKEEVAQRKRDVKTTFCCPYCGEKLKKWQVPQTVFTEWPNEFMYICLNDECSYFIQGWDAMAAMGRHCSFRLMYDPITDSCNPIPISNASTLRDGIVEEE
;
A
#
# COMPACT_ATOMS: atom_id res chain seq x y z
N MET A 1 -2.73 6.72 -30.89
CA MET A 1 -2.25 8.06 -30.52
C MET A 1 -2.46 8.20 -29.03
N SER A 2 -1.34 8.11 -28.31
CA SER A 2 -1.09 8.48 -26.91
C SER A 2 -2.30 8.57 -25.98
N GLU A 3 -2.62 7.47 -25.31
CA GLU A 3 -3.36 7.52 -24.04
C GLU A 3 -2.44 8.22 -23.03
N THR A 4 -2.68 9.51 -22.82
CA THR A 4 -2.17 10.24 -21.66
C THR A 4 -2.74 9.56 -20.42
N MET A 5 -1.97 8.66 -19.82
CA MET A 5 -2.19 8.21 -18.46
C MET A 5 -1.93 9.41 -17.56
N GLU A 6 -2.95 10.27 -17.40
CA GLU A 6 -2.97 11.35 -16.42
C GLU A 6 -2.77 10.69 -15.05
N LYS A 7 -1.57 10.88 -14.50
CA LYS A 7 -1.25 10.40 -13.15
C LYS A 7 -2.28 11.04 -12.19
N PRO A 8 -3.00 10.25 -11.39
CA PRO A 8 -3.95 10.80 -10.44
C PRO A 8 -3.23 11.79 -9.52
N THR A 9 -3.77 12.99 -9.41
CA THR A 9 -3.32 14.03 -8.48
C THR A 9 -3.37 13.44 -7.07
N HIS A 10 -2.20 13.38 -6.41
CA HIS A 10 -1.99 12.81 -5.07
C HIS A 10 -3.01 13.39 -4.07
N GLY A 11 -4.12 12.69 -3.85
CA GLY A 11 -5.18 13.13 -2.93
C GLY A 11 -6.59 12.67 -3.32
N GLU A 12 -6.90 12.61 -4.62
CA GLU A 12 -8.24 12.20 -5.06
C GLU A 12 -8.32 10.67 -5.22
N PRO A 13 -9.30 9.99 -4.60
CA PRO A 13 -9.42 8.54 -4.72
C PRO A 13 -9.82 8.17 -6.16
N PRO A 14 -9.06 7.29 -6.84
CA PRO A 14 -9.48 6.75 -8.12
C PRO A 14 -10.80 5.98 -7.98
N SER A 15 -11.53 5.84 -9.09
CA SER A 15 -12.78 5.09 -9.08
C SER A 15 -12.55 3.63 -8.67
N LYS A 16 -13.58 2.99 -8.11
CA LYS A 16 -13.49 1.59 -7.67
C LYS A 16 -13.09 0.63 -8.80
N GLU A 17 -13.51 0.94 -10.03
CA GLU A 17 -13.19 0.15 -11.22
C GLU A 17 -11.70 0.30 -11.59
N GLU A 18 -11.17 1.53 -11.57
CA GLU A 18 -9.73 1.78 -11.77
C GLU A 18 -8.89 1.09 -10.69
N VAL A 19 -9.29 1.17 -9.42
CA VAL A 19 -8.59 0.47 -8.32
C VAL A 19 -8.57 -1.04 -8.58
N ALA A 20 -9.69 -1.62 -9.03
CA ALA A 20 -9.76 -3.04 -9.32
C ALA A 20 -8.85 -3.44 -10.50
N GLN A 21 -8.76 -2.61 -11.54
CA GLN A 21 -7.83 -2.82 -12.65
C GLN A 21 -6.37 -2.73 -12.18
N ARG A 22 -6.02 -1.65 -11.49
CA ARG A 22 -4.65 -1.45 -10.98
C ARG A 22 -4.24 -2.54 -9.99
N LYS A 23 -5.18 -3.11 -9.23
CA LYS A 23 -4.92 -4.28 -8.37
C LYS A 23 -4.56 -5.55 -9.16
N ARG A 24 -5.10 -5.74 -10.37
CA ARG A 24 -4.69 -6.85 -11.25
C ARG A 24 -3.30 -6.64 -11.85
N ASP A 25 -2.97 -5.38 -12.09
CA ASP A 25 -1.70 -4.97 -12.72
C ASP A 25 -0.60 -4.69 -11.70
N VAL A 26 -0.87 -4.79 -10.40
CA VAL A 26 0.11 -4.49 -9.34
C VAL A 26 1.34 -5.39 -9.43
N LYS A 27 1.17 -6.65 -9.86
CA LYS A 27 2.26 -7.62 -10.02
C LYS A 27 3.26 -7.28 -11.13
N THR A 28 2.83 -6.50 -12.12
CA THR A 28 3.68 -6.06 -13.23
C THR A 28 4.16 -4.64 -13.04
N THR A 29 3.31 -3.77 -12.48
CA THR A 29 3.61 -2.35 -12.28
C THR A 29 4.37 -2.06 -11.00
N PHE A 30 4.20 -2.89 -9.96
CA PHE A 30 4.63 -2.63 -8.59
C PHE A 30 4.22 -1.24 -8.09
N CYS A 31 3.06 -0.76 -8.55
CA CYS A 31 2.51 0.54 -8.19
C CYS A 31 1.28 0.38 -7.30
N CYS A 32 1.10 1.30 -6.37
CA CYS A 32 -0.07 1.35 -5.53
C CYS A 32 -1.33 1.59 -6.37
N PRO A 33 -2.36 0.73 -6.34
CA PRO A 33 -3.62 0.95 -7.04
C PRO A 33 -4.36 2.24 -6.66
N TYR A 34 -4.09 2.81 -5.49
CA TYR A 34 -4.78 4.01 -5.02
C TYR A 34 -4.09 5.29 -5.47
N CYS A 35 -2.79 5.45 -5.22
CA CYS A 35 -2.06 6.68 -5.57
C CYS A 35 -1.15 6.55 -6.79
N GLY A 36 -0.93 5.35 -7.31
CA GLY A 36 -0.05 5.11 -8.47
C GLY A 36 1.46 5.15 -8.15
N GLU A 37 1.86 5.48 -6.92
CA GLU A 37 3.26 5.49 -6.49
C GLU A 37 3.87 4.08 -6.42
N LYS A 38 5.18 3.99 -6.65
CA LYS A 38 5.91 2.73 -6.54
C LYS A 38 5.85 2.18 -5.11
N LEU A 39 5.53 0.90 -4.99
CA LEU A 39 5.57 0.20 -3.72
C LEU A 39 7.02 -0.01 -3.29
N LYS A 40 7.26 0.06 -1.97
CA LYS A 40 8.57 -0.17 -1.37
C LYS A 40 8.66 -1.60 -0.87
N LYS A 41 9.77 -2.27 -1.16
CA LYS A 41 10.05 -3.60 -0.63
C LYS A 41 10.24 -3.50 0.87
N TRP A 42 9.44 -4.25 1.61
CA TRP A 42 9.44 -4.31 3.06
C TRP A 42 9.78 -5.73 3.49
N GLN A 43 10.83 -5.85 4.30
CA GLN A 43 11.22 -7.12 4.88
C GLN A 43 10.21 -7.48 5.97
N VAL A 44 9.59 -8.64 5.82
CA VAL A 44 8.64 -9.13 6.80
C VAL A 44 9.43 -9.57 8.04
N PRO A 45 9.16 -9.01 9.24
CA PRO A 45 9.85 -9.42 10.44
C PRO A 45 9.45 -10.85 10.77
N GLN A 46 10.38 -11.77 10.53
CA GLN A 46 10.27 -13.17 10.93
C GLN A 46 10.50 -13.25 12.44
N THR A 47 9.47 -13.59 13.20
CA THR A 47 9.60 -13.82 14.64
C THR A 47 9.21 -15.25 14.96
N VAL A 48 9.63 -15.77 16.12
CA VAL A 48 9.27 -17.13 16.58
C VAL A 48 7.76 -17.35 16.72
N PHE A 49 6.96 -16.28 16.66
CA PHE A 49 5.50 -16.30 16.74
C PHE A 49 4.82 -15.91 15.42
N THR A 50 5.56 -15.60 14.37
CA THR A 50 5.01 -15.17 13.07
C THR A 50 5.85 -15.73 11.94
N GLU A 51 5.49 -16.94 11.51
CA GLU A 51 6.02 -17.58 10.31
C GLU A 51 5.22 -17.09 9.11
N TRP A 52 5.70 -16.00 8.50
CA TRP A 52 5.18 -15.59 7.19
C TRP A 52 5.93 -16.37 6.11
N PRO A 53 5.24 -16.97 5.12
CA PRO A 53 5.91 -17.69 4.03
C PRO A 53 6.73 -16.76 3.13
N ASN A 54 6.55 -15.44 3.26
CA ASN A 54 7.22 -14.42 2.48
C ASN A 54 8.37 -13.79 3.28
N GLU A 55 9.54 -13.69 2.64
CA GLU A 55 10.66 -12.90 3.16
C GLU A 55 10.45 -11.39 2.97
N PHE A 56 9.72 -11.02 1.91
CA PHE A 56 9.44 -9.63 1.57
C PHE A 56 8.01 -9.45 1.06
N MET A 57 7.46 -8.28 1.35
CA MET A 57 6.18 -7.79 0.83
C MET A 57 6.38 -6.36 0.31
N TYR A 58 5.41 -5.84 -0.43
CA TYR A 58 5.49 -4.51 -1.02
C TYR A 58 4.49 -3.57 -0.37
N ILE A 59 4.92 -2.44 0.16
CA ILE A 59 4.03 -1.52 0.88
C ILE A 59 4.01 -0.14 0.26
N CYS A 60 2.84 0.51 0.30
CA CYS A 60 2.68 1.89 -0.13
C CYS A 60 3.06 2.84 1.00
N LEU A 61 4.25 3.47 0.90
CA LEU A 61 4.72 4.46 1.86
C LEU A 61 4.37 5.92 1.52
N ASN A 62 3.61 6.17 0.46
CA ASN A 62 3.13 7.52 0.15
C ASN A 62 2.14 8.02 1.23
N ASP A 63 2.49 9.13 1.89
CA ASP A 63 1.68 9.80 2.92
C ASP A 63 0.52 10.62 2.32
N GLU A 64 0.58 10.92 1.02
CA GLU A 64 -0.48 11.59 0.26
C GLU A 64 -1.43 10.59 -0.40
N CYS A 65 -1.29 9.30 -0.08
CA CYS A 65 -2.15 8.26 -0.64
C CYS A 65 -3.58 8.41 -0.11
N SER A 66 -4.55 8.54 -1.02
CA SER A 66 -5.96 8.64 -0.69
C SER A 66 -6.45 7.50 0.20
N TYR A 67 -5.91 6.29 0.05
CA TYR A 67 -6.22 5.14 0.91
C TYR A 67 -5.75 5.32 2.35
N PHE A 68 -4.54 5.87 2.54
CA PHE A 68 -3.97 6.13 3.85
C PHE A 68 -4.67 7.30 4.55
N ILE A 69 -4.98 8.39 3.82
CA ILE A 69 -5.69 9.54 4.37
C ILE A 69 -7.11 9.15 4.80
N GLN A 70 -7.86 8.48 3.93
CA GLN A 70 -9.23 8.01 4.25
C GLN A 70 -9.24 6.97 5.39
N GLY A 71 -8.17 6.18 5.52
CA GLY A 71 -8.03 5.22 6.62
C GLY A 71 -8.04 5.89 8.00
N TRP A 72 -7.44 7.08 8.14
CA TRP A 72 -7.49 7.84 9.39
C TRP A 72 -8.89 8.30 9.73
N ASP A 73 -9.61 8.86 8.75
CA ASP A 73 -10.98 9.34 8.94
C ASP A 73 -11.93 8.18 9.32
N ALA A 74 -11.83 7.07 8.60
CA ALA A 74 -12.64 5.87 8.85
C ALA A 74 -12.42 5.29 10.26
N MET A 75 -11.18 5.25 10.74
CA MET A 75 -10.86 4.74 12.07
C MET A 75 -11.15 5.76 13.18
N ALA A 76 -10.97 7.05 12.91
CA ALA A 76 -11.38 8.12 13.81
C ALA A 76 -12.89 8.10 14.07
N ALA A 77 -13.70 7.81 13.03
CA ALA A 77 -15.15 7.60 13.18
C ALA A 77 -15.50 6.42 14.11
N MET A 78 -14.59 5.45 14.25
CA MET A 78 -14.72 4.31 15.18
C MET A 78 -14.01 4.56 16.53
N GLY A 79 -13.49 5.76 16.78
CA GLY A 79 -12.76 6.11 18.01
C GLY A 79 -11.37 5.49 18.12
N ARG A 80 -10.75 5.09 17.01
CA ARG A 80 -9.42 4.47 16.97
C ARG A 80 -8.41 5.40 16.30
N HIS A 81 -7.23 5.53 16.89
CA HIS A 81 -6.13 6.32 16.32
C HIS A 81 -5.16 5.42 15.53
N CYS A 82 -5.62 4.93 14.39
CA CYS A 82 -4.81 4.17 13.44
C CYS A 82 -5.29 4.39 12.02
N SER A 83 -4.46 4.08 11.03
CA SER A 83 -4.84 4.06 9.62
C SER A 83 -4.39 2.75 8.99
N PHE A 84 -4.66 2.57 7.69
CA PHE A 84 -4.23 1.43 6.92
C PHE A 84 -3.38 1.89 5.75
N ARG A 85 -2.29 1.17 5.49
CA ARG A 85 -1.55 1.28 4.22
C ARG A 85 -1.87 0.06 3.37
N LEU A 86 -1.66 0.20 2.06
CA LEU A 86 -1.72 -0.94 1.17
C LEU A 86 -0.45 -1.77 1.30
N MET A 87 -0.63 -3.06 1.49
CA MET A 87 0.39 -4.10 1.40
C MET A 87 0.05 -5.02 0.22
N TYR A 88 1.03 -5.35 -0.60
CA TYR A 88 0.94 -6.32 -1.68
C TYR A 88 1.83 -7.51 -1.36
N ASP A 89 1.22 -8.69 -1.41
CA ASP A 89 1.86 -9.97 -1.25
C ASP A 89 2.15 -10.57 -2.64
N PRO A 90 3.44 -10.72 -3.03
CA PRO A 90 3.81 -11.27 -4.33
C PRO A 90 3.60 -12.80 -4.45
N ILE A 91 3.49 -13.53 -3.34
CA ILE A 91 3.24 -14.98 -3.33
C ILE A 91 1.76 -15.26 -3.56
N THR A 92 0.89 -14.55 -2.85
CA THR A 92 -0.58 -14.74 -2.95
C THR A 92 -1.24 -13.83 -4.00
N ASP A 93 -0.45 -13.01 -4.70
CA ASP A 93 -0.89 -12.01 -5.69
C ASP A 93 -2.04 -11.13 -5.16
N SER A 94 -1.97 -10.76 -3.88
CA SER A 94 -3.09 -10.15 -3.15
C SER A 94 -2.72 -8.83 -2.48
N CYS A 95 -3.63 -7.87 -2.59
CA CYS A 95 -3.53 -6.56 -1.93
C CYS A 95 -4.30 -6.58 -0.61
N ASN A 96 -3.59 -6.44 0.50
CA ASN A 96 -4.11 -6.48 1.87
C ASN A 96 -3.91 -5.13 2.58
N PRO A 97 -4.82 -4.73 3.48
CA PRO A 97 -4.59 -3.61 4.38
C PRO A 97 -3.62 -3.98 5.49
N ILE A 98 -2.62 -3.13 5.74
CA ILE A 98 -1.78 -3.23 6.95
C ILE A 98 -2.11 -2.08 7.91
N PRO A 99 -2.55 -2.36 9.14
CA PRO A 99 -2.83 -1.33 10.12
C PRO A 99 -1.53 -0.65 10.58
N ILE A 100 -1.56 0.66 10.71
CA ILE A 100 -0.47 1.47 11.21
C ILE A 100 -0.96 2.41 12.31
N SER A 101 -0.15 2.54 13.36
CA SER A 101 -0.44 3.44 14.48
C SER A 101 0.13 4.85 14.25
N ASN A 102 1.12 4.99 13.38
CA ASN A 102 1.71 6.27 12.98
C ASN A 102 2.25 6.24 11.53
N ALA A 103 2.50 7.41 10.93
CA ALA A 103 2.97 7.53 9.55
C ALA A 103 4.37 6.92 9.31
N SER A 104 5.19 6.82 10.36
CA SER A 104 6.53 6.23 10.32
C SER A 104 6.54 4.70 10.48
N THR A 105 5.40 4.10 10.82
CA THR A 105 5.28 2.65 10.99
C THR A 105 5.61 1.98 9.66
N LEU A 106 6.36 0.88 9.72
CA LEU A 106 6.87 0.09 8.57
C LEU A 106 8.10 0.67 7.84
N ARG A 107 8.50 1.92 8.11
CA ARG A 107 9.68 2.51 7.43
C ARG A 107 11.00 1.85 7.81
N ASP A 108 11.09 1.34 9.04
CA ASP A 108 12.28 0.66 9.58
C ASP A 108 12.61 -0.66 8.85
N GLY A 109 11.59 -1.34 8.31
CA GLY A 109 11.77 -2.60 7.58
C GLY A 109 11.90 -2.45 6.07
N ILE A 110 12.05 -1.22 5.56
CA ILE A 110 12.22 -1.02 4.11
C ILE A 110 13.60 -1.51 3.68
N VAL A 111 13.60 -2.42 2.72
CA VAL A 111 14.81 -2.83 2.03
C VAL A 111 15.09 -1.77 0.98
N GLU A 112 16.06 -0.90 1.25
CA GLU A 112 16.60 -0.02 0.22
C GLU A 112 17.38 -0.89 -0.77
N GLU A 113 16.99 -0.85 -2.04
CA GLU A 113 17.77 -1.46 -3.12
C GLU A 113 18.93 -0.50 -3.43
N GLU A 114 20.16 -0.89 -3.05
CA GLU A 114 21.44 -0.22 -3.39
C GLU A 114 21.71 -0.22 -4.91
#